data_AF-A0A183F2Y1-F1
#
_entry.id   AF-A0A183F2Y1-F1
#
_cell.length_a   1.000
_cell.length_b   1.000
_cell.length_c   1.000
_cell.angle_alpha   90.00
_cell.angle_beta   90.00
_cell.angle_gamma   90.00
#
_symmetry.space_group_name_H-M   'P 1'
#
loop_
_entity.id
_entity.type
_entity.pdbx_description
1 polymer ?
#
loop_
_entity_poly.entity_id
_entity_poly.type
_entity_poly.pdbx_seq_one_letter_code
_entity_poly.pdbx_strand_id
1 'polypeptide(L)'
;LKMSIDLKTSPLFTIFNGEAYLPLYDCSNKTSQEWYATGTVQLPLGIYFIVSGYKDIFQIIYGLCLFAMASKDLLKLPCYKIMFWMGVSDMLSLSITSLATGYFAIVGAVYCTNPMTIYICGVIGSGESGSFVRNISRLMFLLTAFARIRWRCPFLHVVPLKTTRSTS
;
A
#
# COMPACT_ATOMS: atom_id res chain seq x y z
N LEU A 1 24.09 9.13 12.11
CA LEU A 1 22.88 9.97 12.07
C LEU A 1 21.69 9.30 11.37
N LYS A 2 21.81 8.91 10.09
CA LYS A 2 20.71 8.26 9.31
C LYS A 2 20.07 7.07 10.04
N MET A 3 20.91 6.18 10.58
CA MET A 3 20.47 4.97 11.29
C MET A 3 19.67 5.23 12.58
N SER A 4 19.93 6.35 13.29
CA SER A 4 19.15 6.73 14.48
C SER A 4 17.79 7.34 14.12
N ILE A 5 17.66 7.92 12.93
CA ILE A 5 16.42 8.48 12.41
C ILE A 5 15.51 7.32 11.98
N ASP A 6 16.04 6.34 11.23
CA ASP A 6 15.32 5.12 10.82
C ASP A 6 14.76 4.31 12.01
N LEU A 7 15.50 4.26 13.12
CA LEU A 7 15.05 3.58 14.34
C LEU A 7 13.87 4.31 15.00
N LYS A 8 13.88 5.66 15.04
CA LYS A 8 12.80 6.47 15.63
C LYS A 8 11.54 6.51 14.76
N THR A 9 11.66 6.21 13.48
CA THR A 9 10.53 6.08 12.54
C THR A 9 9.99 4.66 12.42
N SER A 10 10.61 3.70 13.11
CA SER A 10 10.18 2.29 13.09
C SER A 10 8.87 2.10 13.90
N PRO A 11 7.91 1.31 13.39
CA PRO A 11 6.60 1.12 14.04
C PRO A 11 6.71 0.47 15.40
N LEU A 12 7.70 -0.39 15.59
CA LEU A 12 7.98 -1.00 16.89
C LEU A 12 8.38 0.06 17.93
N PHE A 13 9.25 1.00 17.55
CA PHE A 13 9.69 2.06 18.45
C PHE A 13 8.54 3.01 18.83
N THR A 14 7.69 3.36 17.87
CA THR A 14 6.50 4.19 18.09
C THR A 14 5.46 3.50 18.97
N ILE A 15 5.25 2.18 18.83
CA ILE A 15 4.35 1.42 19.70
C ILE A 15 4.86 1.40 21.16
N PHE A 16 6.17 1.24 21.37
CA PHE A 16 6.73 1.17 22.73
C PHE A 16 6.89 2.53 23.39
N ASN A 17 7.17 3.60 22.65
CA ASN A 17 7.45 4.92 23.21
C ASN A 17 6.31 5.91 23.06
N GLY A 18 5.30 5.64 22.22
CA GLY A 18 4.17 6.54 21.96
C GLY A 18 4.53 7.82 21.18
N GLU A 19 5.80 8.00 20.82
CA GLU A 19 6.33 9.20 20.19
C GLU A 19 6.70 8.93 18.72
N ALA A 20 5.91 9.45 17.80
CA ALA A 20 6.15 9.34 16.36
C ALA A 20 6.92 10.58 15.84
N TYR A 21 8.03 10.38 15.12
CA TYR A 21 8.81 11.42 14.41
C TYR A 21 9.25 12.65 15.23
N LEU A 22 9.60 12.48 16.51
CA LEU A 22 10.10 13.56 17.37
C LEU A 22 11.23 14.45 16.78
N PRO A 23 12.24 13.94 16.03
CA PRO A 23 13.31 14.80 15.50
C PRO A 23 12.92 15.59 14.23
N LEU A 24 11.72 15.37 13.68
CA LEU A 24 11.29 15.98 12.42
C LEU A 24 10.09 16.94 12.59
N TYR A 25 9.27 16.73 13.63
CA TYR A 25 8.09 17.54 13.93
C TYR A 25 8.02 17.85 15.44
N ASP A 26 8.37 19.08 15.81
CA ASP A 26 8.22 19.59 17.18
C ASP A 26 6.79 20.14 17.40
N CYS A 27 5.96 19.37 18.10
CA CYS A 27 4.57 19.73 18.37
C CYS A 27 4.35 20.55 19.66
N SER A 28 5.42 20.86 20.40
CA SER A 28 5.39 21.50 21.73
C SER A 28 4.91 22.96 21.75
N ASN A 29 4.75 23.60 20.60
CA ASN A 29 4.45 25.03 20.49
C ASN A 29 2.97 25.37 20.70
N LYS A 30 2.06 24.43 20.44
CA LYS A 30 0.60 24.67 20.46
C LYS A 30 -0.15 23.46 20.96
N THR A 31 -1.34 23.70 21.53
CA THR A 31 -2.27 22.62 21.91
C THR A 31 -2.94 22.00 20.69
N SER A 32 -3.43 20.76 20.80
CA SER A 32 -4.06 20.04 19.68
C SER A 32 -5.25 20.79 19.06
N GLN A 33 -6.03 21.53 19.86
CA GLN A 33 -7.16 22.32 19.36
C GLN A 33 -6.72 23.54 18.53
N GLU A 34 -5.64 24.20 18.93
CA GLU A 34 -5.07 25.32 18.16
C GLU A 34 -4.44 24.83 16.84
N TRP A 35 -3.94 23.60 16.82
CA TRP A 35 -3.48 22.95 15.60
C TRP A 35 -4.61 22.68 14.61
N TYR A 36 -5.80 22.30 15.08
CA TYR A 36 -7.00 22.18 14.22
C TYR A 36 -7.42 23.53 13.63
N ALA A 37 -7.33 24.61 14.40
CA ALA A 37 -7.65 25.95 13.92
C ALA A 37 -6.64 26.49 12.88
N THR A 38 -5.41 25.97 12.90
CA THR A 38 -4.37 26.31 11.91
C THR A 38 -4.51 25.50 10.63
N GLY A 39 -5.11 24.31 10.71
CA GLY A 39 -5.34 23.42 9.58
C GLY A 39 -6.27 24.04 8.54
N THR A 40 -5.91 23.93 7.26
CA THR A 40 -6.80 24.35 6.17
C THR A 40 -7.76 23.21 5.83
N VAL A 41 -9.05 23.43 6.06
CA VAL A 41 -10.08 22.47 5.70
C VAL A 41 -10.34 22.55 4.20
N GLN A 42 -10.05 21.46 3.48
CA GLN A 42 -10.23 21.38 2.03
C GLN A 42 -11.31 20.35 1.70
N LEU A 43 -12.54 20.69 2.09
CA LEU A 43 -13.72 19.82 1.90
C LEU A 43 -13.89 19.30 0.46
N PRO A 44 -13.74 20.13 -0.59
CA PRO A 44 -13.91 19.66 -1.97
C PRO A 44 -12.86 18.60 -2.34
N LEU A 45 -11.63 18.78 -1.88
CA LEU A 45 -10.51 17.88 -2.10
C LEU A 45 -10.71 16.56 -1.36
N GLY A 46 -11.18 16.62 -0.10
CA GLY A 46 -11.46 15.44 0.71
C GLY A 46 -12.60 14.60 0.15
N ILE A 47 -13.69 15.23 -0.27
CA ILE A 47 -14.81 14.53 -0.95
C ILE A 47 -14.32 13.92 -2.27
N TYR A 48 -13.52 14.66 -3.04
CA TYR A 48 -12.94 14.14 -4.28
C TYR A 48 -12.13 12.87 -4.03
N PHE A 49 -11.25 12.82 -3.03
CA PHE A 49 -10.46 11.63 -2.71
C PHE A 49 -11.32 10.45 -2.25
N ILE A 50 -12.34 10.67 -1.41
CA ILE A 50 -13.24 9.60 -0.97
C ILE A 50 -14.03 9.03 -2.15
N VAL A 51 -14.55 9.90 -3.02
CA VAL A 51 -15.33 9.50 -4.20
C VAL A 51 -14.45 8.84 -5.25
N SER A 52 -13.26 9.39 -5.52
CA SER A 52 -12.31 8.81 -6.47
C SER A 52 -11.79 7.47 -5.96
N GLY A 53 -11.41 7.35 -4.69
CA GLY A 53 -10.94 6.08 -4.13
C GLY A 53 -11.94 4.93 -4.24
N TYR A 54 -13.24 5.21 -4.11
CA TYR A 54 -14.29 4.20 -4.25
C TYR A 54 -14.68 3.87 -5.70
N LYS A 55 -14.58 4.86 -6.61
CA LYS A 55 -15.00 4.74 -8.03
C LYS A 55 -13.86 4.97 -9.02
N ASP A 56 -12.62 4.75 -8.61
CA ASP A 56 -11.49 5.01 -9.48
C ASP A 56 -11.56 4.04 -10.66
N ILE A 57 -11.72 4.60 -11.85
CA ILE A 57 -11.84 3.82 -13.10
C ILE A 57 -10.63 2.90 -13.24
N PHE A 58 -9.46 3.38 -12.81
CA PHE A 58 -8.23 2.60 -12.74
C PHE A 58 -8.33 1.40 -11.80
N GLN A 59 -8.91 1.56 -10.60
CA GLN A 59 -9.10 0.47 -9.64
C GLN A 59 -10.02 -0.62 -10.22
N ILE A 60 -11.09 -0.21 -10.91
CA ILE A 60 -12.05 -1.13 -11.55
C ILE A 60 -11.37 -1.88 -12.71
N ILE A 61 -10.64 -1.18 -13.57
CA ILE A 61 -9.89 -1.80 -14.67
C ILE A 61 -8.84 -2.77 -14.12
N TYR A 62 -8.13 -2.38 -13.07
CA TYR A 62 -7.11 -3.23 -12.44
C TYR A 62 -7.73 -4.48 -11.81
N GLY A 63 -8.90 -4.34 -11.18
CA GLY A 63 -9.70 -5.48 -10.68
C GLY A 63 -10.17 -6.41 -11.80
N LEU A 64 -10.65 -5.87 -12.92
CA LEU A 64 -11.05 -6.65 -14.10
C LEU A 64 -9.86 -7.40 -14.72
N CYS A 65 -8.71 -6.73 -14.82
CA CYS A 65 -7.46 -7.35 -15.24
C CYS A 65 -7.11 -8.50 -14.29
N LEU A 66 -7.05 -8.28 -12.98
CA LEU A 66 -6.77 -9.32 -11.99
C LEU A 66 -7.75 -10.48 -12.07
N PHE A 67 -9.04 -10.22 -12.32
CA PHE A 67 -10.05 -11.26 -12.52
C PHE A 67 -9.78 -12.11 -13.78
N ALA A 68 -9.42 -11.48 -14.90
CA ALA A 68 -9.01 -12.21 -16.11
C ALA A 68 -7.74 -13.04 -15.87
N MET A 69 -6.79 -12.49 -15.10
CA MET A 69 -5.56 -13.16 -14.66
C MET A 69 -5.84 -14.29 -13.65
N ALA A 70 -6.97 -14.28 -12.95
CA ALA A 70 -7.36 -15.34 -12.01
C ALA A 70 -7.70 -16.68 -12.68
N SER A 71 -7.56 -16.76 -14.02
CA SER A 71 -7.63 -18.00 -14.77
C SER A 71 -6.59 -19.02 -14.28
N LYS A 72 -7.06 -20.22 -13.94
CA LYS A 72 -6.26 -21.31 -13.34
C LYS A 72 -5.06 -21.73 -14.18
N ASP A 73 -5.07 -21.46 -15.48
CA ASP A 73 -3.98 -21.81 -16.39
C ASP A 73 -2.80 -20.85 -16.33
N LEU A 74 -3.02 -19.56 -16.07
CA LEU A 74 -1.93 -18.58 -15.98
C LEU A 74 -1.27 -18.57 -14.60
N LEU A 75 -2.03 -18.86 -13.53
CA LEU A 75 -1.52 -18.93 -12.16
C LEU A 75 -0.61 -20.15 -11.87
N LYS A 76 -0.49 -21.08 -12.83
CA LYS A 76 0.46 -22.21 -12.77
C LYS A 76 1.92 -21.71 -12.84
N LEU A 77 2.15 -20.56 -13.48
CA LEU A 77 3.48 -19.97 -13.61
C LEU A 77 3.82 -19.12 -12.36
N PRO A 78 5.00 -19.32 -11.74
CA PRO A 78 5.35 -18.63 -10.49
C PRO A 78 5.48 -17.11 -10.67
N CYS A 79 5.88 -16.65 -11.85
CA CYS A 79 5.96 -15.21 -12.17
C CYS A 79 4.58 -14.54 -12.10
N TYR A 80 3.57 -15.18 -12.70
CA TYR A 80 2.22 -14.65 -12.77
C TYR A 80 1.52 -14.66 -11.40
N LYS A 81 1.81 -15.69 -10.59
CA LYS A 81 1.36 -15.77 -9.19
C LYS A 81 1.86 -14.58 -8.37
N ILE A 82 3.14 -14.18 -8.53
CA ILE A 82 3.68 -13.00 -7.83
C ILE A 82 3.02 -11.72 -8.33
N MET A 83 2.87 -11.55 -9.64
CA MET A 83 2.20 -10.37 -10.21
C MET A 83 0.76 -10.22 -9.71
N PHE A 84 0.01 -11.32 -9.60
CA PHE A 84 -1.34 -11.31 -9.05
C PHE A 84 -1.37 -10.86 -7.58
N TRP A 85 -0.48 -11.39 -6.74
CA TRP A 85 -0.40 -11.02 -5.32
C TRP A 85 0.04 -9.57 -5.09
N MET A 86 1.01 -9.08 -5.89
CA MET A 86 1.41 -7.67 -5.86
C MET A 86 0.24 -6.77 -6.23
N GLY A 87 -0.48 -7.10 -7.31
CA GLY A 87 -1.64 -6.32 -7.74
C GLY A 87 -2.77 -6.27 -6.71
N VAL A 88 -3.08 -7.39 -6.05
CA VAL A 88 -4.08 -7.41 -4.97
C VAL A 88 -3.65 -6.55 -3.78
N SER A 89 -2.37 -6.57 -3.42
CA SER A 89 -1.83 -5.72 -2.35
C SER A 89 -1.97 -4.24 -2.69
N ASP A 90 -1.64 -3.84 -3.92
CA ASP A 90 -1.73 -2.46 -4.36
C ASP A 90 -3.17 -1.93 -4.30
N MET A 91 -4.15 -2.75 -4.70
CA MET A 91 -5.58 -2.40 -4.63
C MET A 91 -6.04 -2.11 -3.20
N LEU A 92 -5.59 -2.92 -2.22
CA LEU A 92 -5.93 -2.74 -0.81
C LEU A 92 -5.25 -1.48 -0.24
N SER A 93 -3.96 -1.30 -0.52
CA SER A 93 -3.19 -0.13 -0.07
C SER A 93 -3.75 1.20 -0.59
N LEU A 94 -4.14 1.26 -1.86
CA LEU A 94 -4.74 2.46 -2.48
C LEU A 94 -6.09 2.80 -1.82
N SER A 95 -6.91 1.79 -1.55
CA SER A 95 -8.23 1.98 -0.93
C SER A 95 -8.10 2.60 0.47
N ILE A 96 -7.20 2.06 1.29
CA ILE A 96 -6.97 2.54 2.66
C ILE A 96 -6.35 3.93 2.66
N THR A 97 -5.34 4.15 1.80
CA THR A 97 -4.66 5.44 1.71
C THR A 97 -5.61 6.54 1.24
N SER A 98 -6.46 6.27 0.25
CA SER A 98 -7.42 7.26 -0.24
C SER A 98 -8.49 7.63 0.80
N LEU A 99 -9.02 6.65 1.54
CA LEU A 99 -9.97 6.89 2.63
C LEU A 99 -9.34 7.70 3.78
N ALA A 100 -8.12 7.34 4.19
CA ALA A 100 -7.40 8.05 5.24
C ALA A 100 -7.10 9.49 4.83
N THR A 101 -6.55 9.70 3.63
CA THR A 101 -6.25 11.04 3.10
C THR A 101 -7.51 11.88 2.93
N GLY A 102 -8.61 11.30 2.44
CA GLY A 102 -9.90 11.98 2.32
C GLY A 102 -10.46 12.42 3.67
N TYR A 103 -10.39 11.55 4.69
CA TYR A 103 -10.80 11.89 6.05
C TYR A 103 -9.94 13.02 6.65
N PHE A 104 -8.61 12.94 6.50
CA PHE A 104 -7.71 13.99 6.99
C PHE A 104 -7.92 15.33 6.29
N ALA A 105 -8.26 15.32 5.00
CA ALA A 105 -8.57 16.54 4.23
C ALA A 105 -9.89 17.22 4.67
N ILE A 106 -10.90 16.45 5.10
CA ILE A 106 -12.16 16.99 5.64
C ILE A 106 -11.92 17.61 7.02
N VAL A 107 -11.15 16.92 7.86
CA VAL A 107 -10.87 17.36 9.23
C VAL A 107 -9.84 18.50 9.27
N GLY A 108 -9.02 18.67 8.21
CA GLY A 108 -7.90 19.61 8.21
C GLY A 108 -6.79 19.20 9.18
N ALA A 109 -6.60 17.88 9.38
CA ALA A 109 -5.68 17.36 10.37
C ALA A 109 -4.23 17.63 9.97
N VAL A 110 -3.47 18.32 10.83
CA VAL A 110 -2.01 18.45 10.71
C VAL A 110 -1.32 17.37 11.55
N TYR A 111 -0.06 17.07 11.27
CA TYR A 111 0.72 16.02 11.96
C TYR A 111 0.58 16.07 13.50
N CYS A 112 0.62 17.27 14.07
CA CYS A 112 0.54 17.49 15.52
C CYS A 112 -0.85 17.36 16.14
N THR A 113 -1.92 17.19 15.35
CA THR A 113 -3.28 17.01 15.92
C THR A 113 -3.44 15.66 16.57
N ASN A 114 -3.02 14.59 15.89
CA ASN A 114 -3.06 13.21 16.37
C ASN A 114 -1.96 12.39 15.68
N PRO A 115 -0.68 12.55 16.08
CA PRO A 115 0.48 11.99 15.37
C PRO A 115 0.41 10.46 15.27
N MET A 116 -0.08 9.78 16.31
CA MET A 116 -0.23 8.32 16.32
C MET A 116 -1.25 7.83 15.29
N THR A 117 -2.38 8.52 15.13
CA THR A 117 -3.42 8.09 14.18
C THR A 117 -2.97 8.27 12.73
N ILE A 118 -2.30 9.38 12.43
CA ILE A 118 -1.75 9.68 11.12
C ILE A 118 -0.63 8.70 10.80
N TYR A 119 0.22 8.40 11.78
CA TYR A 119 1.27 7.40 11.65
C TYR A 119 0.72 5.99 11.37
N ILE A 120 -0.24 5.53 12.19
CA ILE A 120 -0.86 4.21 12.03
C ILE A 120 -1.57 4.11 10.67
N CYS A 121 -2.32 5.14 10.25
CA CYS A 121 -2.93 5.16 8.94
C CYS A 121 -1.90 5.06 7.80
N GLY A 122 -0.77 5.78 7.94
CA GLY A 122 0.34 5.70 6.99
C GLY A 122 0.96 4.31 6.92
N VAL A 123 1.23 3.68 8.06
CA VAL A 123 1.80 2.32 8.17
C VAL A 123 0.86 1.25 7.60
N ILE A 124 -0.45 1.41 7.80
CA ILE A 124 -1.46 0.51 7.23
C ILE A 124 -1.56 0.72 5.70
N GLY A 125 -1.61 1.97 5.24
CA GLY A 125 -1.71 2.30 3.82
C GLY A 125 -0.50 1.88 3.00
N SER A 126 0.72 2.09 3.53
CA SER A 126 1.99 1.69 2.89
C SER A 126 2.25 0.18 2.96
N GLY A 127 1.39 -0.60 3.63
CA GLY A 127 1.55 -2.05 3.73
C GLY A 127 2.69 -2.46 4.67
N GLU A 128 3.13 -1.59 5.58
CA GLU A 128 4.09 -1.95 6.63
C GLU A 128 3.43 -2.67 7.82
N SER A 129 2.11 -2.55 7.98
CA SER A 129 1.29 -3.57 8.67
C SER A 129 1.27 -4.92 7.93
N GLY A 130 1.88 -4.97 6.74
CA GLY A 130 2.13 -6.14 5.93
C GLY A 130 3.26 -7.01 6.44
N SER A 131 3.53 -7.12 7.75
CA SER A 131 4.25 -8.30 8.26
C SER A 131 3.55 -9.60 7.84
N PHE A 132 2.23 -9.57 7.62
CA PHE A 132 1.45 -10.67 7.04
C PHE A 132 1.68 -10.85 5.53
N VAL A 133 1.58 -9.78 4.74
CA VAL A 133 1.77 -9.83 3.27
C VAL A 133 3.24 -10.03 2.87
N ARG A 134 4.17 -9.51 3.66
CA ARG A 134 5.63 -9.70 3.54
C ARG A 134 6.06 -11.05 4.09
N ASN A 135 5.46 -11.61 5.15
CA ASN A 135 5.74 -13.01 5.52
C ASN A 135 5.15 -13.98 4.50
N ILE A 136 3.96 -13.72 3.94
CA ILE A 136 3.41 -14.55 2.84
C ILE A 136 4.23 -14.39 1.58
N SER A 137 4.62 -13.15 1.22
CA SER A 137 5.49 -12.91 0.07
C SER A 137 6.88 -13.47 0.32
N ARG A 138 7.49 -13.33 1.50
CA ARG A 138 8.80 -13.93 1.84
C ARG A 138 8.72 -15.44 1.93
N LEU A 139 7.66 -16.04 2.46
CA LEU A 139 7.44 -17.48 2.45
C LEU A 139 7.28 -17.99 1.01
N MET A 140 6.53 -17.27 0.17
CA MET A 140 6.40 -17.57 -1.26
C MET A 140 7.70 -17.29 -2.03
N PHE A 141 8.48 -16.28 -1.66
CA PHE A 141 9.81 -15.98 -2.19
C PHE A 141 10.84 -17.01 -1.71
N LEU A 142 10.71 -17.58 -0.52
CA LEU A 142 11.58 -18.65 -0.01
C LEU A 142 11.23 -19.98 -0.66
N LEU A 143 9.94 -20.30 -0.80
CA LEU A 143 9.47 -21.46 -1.56
C LEU A 143 9.85 -21.35 -3.05
N THR A 144 9.78 -20.14 -3.62
CA THR A 144 10.25 -19.90 -4.99
C THR A 144 11.77 -19.71 -5.07
N ALA A 145 12.49 -19.31 -4.01
CA ALA A 145 13.96 -19.21 -3.97
C ALA A 145 14.60 -20.60 -3.87
N PHE A 146 14.03 -21.49 -3.06
CA PHE A 146 14.33 -22.92 -3.10
C PHE A 146 14.04 -23.51 -4.49
N ALA A 147 13.02 -23.01 -5.20
CA ALA A 147 12.83 -23.34 -6.62
C ALA A 147 13.78 -22.59 -7.59
N ARG A 148 14.29 -21.39 -7.25
CA ARG A 148 15.15 -20.51 -8.09
C ARG A 148 16.64 -20.79 -8.01
N ILE A 149 17.14 -21.66 -7.11
CA ILE A 149 18.49 -22.24 -7.32
C ILE A 149 18.59 -22.90 -8.72
N ARG A 150 17.45 -23.28 -9.33
CA ARG A 150 17.37 -23.79 -10.70
C ARG A 150 17.09 -22.75 -11.80
N TRP A 151 16.70 -21.51 -11.50
CA TRP A 151 16.17 -20.58 -12.52
C TRP A 151 16.99 -19.29 -12.65
N ARG A 152 18.16 -19.44 -13.27
CA ARG A 152 18.85 -18.37 -13.99
C ARG A 152 18.20 -18.25 -15.38
N CYS A 153 17.26 -17.31 -15.55
CA CYS A 153 16.64 -16.85 -16.83
C CYS A 153 15.77 -17.90 -17.59
N PRO A 154 14.69 -17.51 -18.31
CA PRO A 154 14.63 -16.39 -19.27
C PRO A 154 13.38 -15.48 -19.19
N PHE A 155 13.64 -14.18 -19.32
CA PHE A 155 12.67 -13.09 -19.53
C PHE A 155 12.35 -12.89 -21.03
N LEU A 156 12.49 -13.89 -21.89
CA LEU A 156 12.24 -13.72 -23.32
C LEU A 156 11.88 -15.04 -24.02
N HIS A 157 10.72 -15.61 -23.69
CA HIS A 157 10.03 -16.45 -24.67
C HIS A 157 8.57 -16.06 -24.67
N VAL A 158 8.23 -15.28 -25.69
CA VAL A 158 6.88 -14.96 -26.14
C VAL A 158 5.97 -16.15 -25.89
N VAL A 159 4.95 -15.99 -25.04
CA VAL A 159 3.81 -16.89 -25.03
C VAL A 159 3.15 -16.73 -26.40
N PRO A 160 3.11 -17.76 -27.27
CA PRO A 160 2.28 -17.66 -28.44
C PRO A 160 0.83 -17.65 -27.93
N LEU A 161 0.14 -16.53 -28.14
CA LEU A 161 -1.31 -16.49 -28.06
C LEU A 161 -1.83 -17.59 -28.98
N LYS A 162 -2.29 -18.70 -28.40
CA LYS A 162 -3.01 -19.72 -29.14
C LYS A 162 -4.38 -19.13 -29.44
N THR A 163 -4.46 -18.38 -30.54
CA THR A 163 -5.70 -18.02 -31.20
C THR A 163 -6.46 -19.32 -31.46
N THR A 164 -7.44 -19.62 -30.63
CA THR A 164 -8.51 -20.55 -30.99
C THR A 164 -9.33 -19.89 -32.09
N ARG A 165 -8.85 -19.96 -33.33
CA ARG A 165 -9.69 -19.75 -34.51
C ARG A 165 -10.24 -21.13 -34.87
N SER A 166 -11.50 -21.30 -34.48
CA SER A 166 -12.37 -22.40 -34.87
C SER A 166 -12.25 -22.69 -36.36
N THR A 167 -11.96 -23.94 -36.69
CA THR A 167 -12.30 -24.55 -37.97
C THR A 167 -13.82 -24.58 -38.11
N SER A 168 -14.34 -23.86 -39.09
CA SER A 168 -15.46 -24.29 -39.94
C SER A 168 -15.51 -23.39 -41.16
#